data_AF-A0A0T5NPP6-F1
#
_entry.id   AF-A0A0T5NPP6-F1
#
_cell.length_a   1.000
_cell.length_b   1.000
_cell.length_c   1.000
_cell.angle_alpha   90.00
_cell.angle_beta   90.00
_cell.angle_gamma   90.00
#
_symmetry.space_group_name_H-M   'P 1'
#
loop_
_entity.id
_entity.type
_entity.pdbx_description
1 polymer ?
#
loop_
_entity_poly.entity_id
_entity_poly.type
_entity_poly.pdbx_seq_one_letter_code
_entity_poly.pdbx_strand_id
1 'polypeptide(L)'
;MTAPARPARPDAAAARSSIADALAGMRRDFCAGLDARICRIETARLALGSDTEAALESLQFEAHRICGVAGSLGLDDVSVEARALEDDVMQIERKPLSTEAQAALNARVERFLDLLEDHLTEI
;
A
#
# COMPACT_ATOMS: atom_id res chain seq x y z
N MET A 1 -0.94 -28.14 53.23
CA MET A 1 -0.07 -27.92 52.05
C MET A 1 -0.92 -27.28 50.97
N THR A 2 -0.79 -25.98 50.78
CA THR A 2 -1.62 -25.17 49.88
C THR A 2 -1.09 -25.30 48.45
N ALA A 3 -1.91 -25.80 47.53
CA ALA A 3 -1.55 -25.89 46.11
C ALA A 3 -1.41 -24.48 45.50
N PRO A 4 -0.47 -24.25 44.56
CA PRO A 4 -0.28 -22.94 43.97
C PRO A 4 -1.42 -22.63 42.99
N ALA A 5 -1.96 -21.42 43.08
CA ALA A 5 -2.95 -20.91 42.15
C ALA A 5 -2.34 -20.87 40.74
N ARG A 6 -2.96 -21.60 39.80
CA ARG A 6 -2.61 -21.57 38.38
C ARG A 6 -2.83 -20.14 37.87
N PRO A 7 -1.85 -19.51 37.17
CA PRO A 7 -2.03 -18.17 36.63
C PRO A 7 -3.24 -18.16 35.70
N ALA A 8 -4.15 -17.20 35.92
CA ALA A 8 -5.31 -16.98 35.08
C ALA A 8 -4.82 -16.75 33.65
N ARG A 9 -5.29 -17.57 32.71
CA ARG A 9 -5.06 -17.32 31.28
C ARG A 9 -5.59 -15.92 30.97
N PRO A 10 -4.84 -15.07 30.24
CA PRO A 10 -5.37 -13.80 29.80
C PRO A 10 -6.70 -14.04 29.09
N ASP A 11 -7.70 -13.25 29.47
CA ASP A 11 -9.04 -13.38 28.94
C ASP A 11 -8.98 -13.20 27.42
N ALA A 12 -9.39 -14.24 26.68
CA ALA A 12 -9.30 -14.25 25.22
C ALA A 12 -10.07 -13.07 24.60
N ALA A 13 -11.07 -12.54 25.30
CA ALA A 13 -11.77 -11.32 24.90
C ALA A 13 -10.88 -10.07 24.99
N ALA A 14 -10.13 -9.90 26.09
CA ALA A 14 -9.21 -8.77 26.27
C ALA A 14 -8.05 -8.81 25.26
N ALA A 15 -7.53 -10.01 24.96
CA ALA A 15 -6.51 -10.19 23.93
C ALA A 15 -7.02 -9.82 22.52
N ARG A 16 -8.26 -10.22 22.17
CA ARG A 16 -8.90 -9.83 20.90
C ARG A 16 -9.12 -8.33 20.78
N SER A 17 -9.57 -7.68 21.87
CA SER A 17 -9.73 -6.22 21.90
C SER A 17 -8.41 -5.50 21.66
N SER A 18 -7.33 -5.92 22.34
CA SER A 18 -6.01 -5.32 22.17
C SER A 18 -5.45 -5.46 20.75
N ILE A 19 -5.73 -6.59 20.07
CA ILE A 19 -5.32 -6.79 18.68
C ILE A 19 -6.13 -5.88 17.74
N ALA A 20 -7.44 -5.77 17.96
CA ALA A 20 -8.30 -4.89 17.18
C ALA A 20 -7.87 -3.42 17.31
N ASP A 21 -7.55 -2.96 18.52
CA ASP A 21 -7.07 -1.61 18.78
C ASP A 21 -5.72 -1.34 18.09
N ALA A 22 -4.81 -2.33 18.10
CA ALA A 22 -3.52 -2.24 17.42
C ALA A 22 -3.67 -2.16 15.89
N LEU A 23 -4.55 -2.98 15.30
CA LEU A 23 -4.86 -2.93 13.86
C LEU A 23 -5.52 -1.60 13.47
N ALA A 24 -6.43 -1.09 14.30
CA ALA A 24 -7.03 0.23 14.08
C ALA A 24 -5.98 1.35 14.14
N GLY A 25 -5.01 1.25 15.06
CA GLY A 25 -3.84 2.15 15.11
C GLY A 25 -3.00 2.09 13.85
N MET A 26 -2.58 0.89 13.44
CA MET A 26 -1.81 0.68 12.21
C MET A 26 -2.54 1.18 10.97
N ARG A 27 -3.87 1.02 10.89
CA ARG A 27 -4.68 1.54 9.79
C ARG A 27 -4.65 3.07 9.75
N ARG A 28 -4.82 3.74 10.89
CA ARG A 28 -4.71 5.21 10.95
C ARG A 28 -3.33 5.70 10.53
N ASP A 29 -2.27 5.06 11.02
CA ASP A 29 -0.89 5.44 10.66
C ASP A 29 -0.59 5.21 9.19
N PHE A 30 -1.11 4.12 8.62
CA PHE A 30 -1.01 3.84 7.19
C PHE A 30 -1.71 4.92 6.36
N CYS A 31 -2.95 5.24 6.69
CA CYS A 31 -3.74 6.26 5.99
C CYS A 31 -3.14 7.67 6.14
N ALA A 32 -2.65 8.05 7.32
CA ALA A 32 -1.96 9.32 7.53
C ALA A 32 -0.68 9.46 6.67
N GLY A 33 -0.11 8.33 6.25
CA GLY A 33 1.04 8.29 5.35
C GLY A 33 0.68 8.24 3.86
N LEU A 34 -0.60 8.12 3.48
CA LEU A 34 -1.01 7.97 2.09
C LEU A 34 -0.79 9.25 1.27
N ASP A 35 -1.07 10.44 1.80
CA ASP A 35 -0.82 11.71 1.11
C ASP A 35 0.62 11.82 0.58
N ALA A 36 1.59 11.52 1.45
CA ALA A 36 3.00 11.57 1.09
C ALA A 36 3.38 10.51 0.05
N ARG A 37 2.66 9.37 0.01
CA ARG A 37 2.87 8.31 -0.99
C ARG A 37 2.26 8.67 -2.32
N ILE A 38 1.04 9.22 -2.32
CA ILE A 38 0.36 9.77 -3.51
C ILE A 38 1.27 10.76 -4.21
N CYS A 39 1.82 11.75 -3.48
CA CYS A 39 2.76 12.72 -4.04
C CYS A 39 4.01 12.05 -4.67
N ARG A 40 4.55 10.99 -4.05
CA ARG A 40 5.73 10.28 -4.59
C ARG A 40 5.37 9.48 -5.84
N ILE A 41 4.22 8.82 -5.87
CA ILE A 41 3.71 8.08 -7.03
C ILE A 41 3.44 9.05 -8.19
N GLU A 42 2.81 10.19 -7.92
CA GLU A 42 2.54 11.22 -8.93
C GLU A 42 3.84 11.82 -9.48
N THR A 43 4.81 12.11 -8.61
CA THR A 43 6.13 12.58 -9.03
C THR A 43 6.82 11.57 -9.95
N ALA A 44 6.78 10.28 -9.59
CA ALA A 44 7.35 9.22 -10.43
C ALA A 44 6.63 9.10 -11.78
N ARG A 45 5.29 9.22 -11.79
CA ARG A 45 4.48 9.23 -13.01
C ARG A 45 4.90 10.35 -13.97
N LEU A 46 5.05 11.57 -13.46
CA LEU A 46 5.50 12.72 -14.26
C LEU A 46 6.93 12.54 -14.79
N ALA A 47 7.78 11.83 -14.06
CA ALA A 47 9.16 11.56 -14.44
C ALA A 47 9.33 10.46 -15.51
N LEU A 48 8.28 9.69 -15.85
CA LEU A 48 8.38 8.59 -16.82
C LEU A 48 8.96 9.00 -18.18
N GLY A 49 8.81 10.27 -18.59
CA GLY A 49 9.34 10.79 -19.86
C GLY A 49 10.75 11.40 -19.79
N SER A 50 11.26 11.67 -18.60
CA SER A 50 12.57 12.32 -18.40
C SER A 50 13.59 11.41 -17.73
N ASP A 51 13.15 10.55 -16.81
CA ASP A 51 13.97 9.59 -16.08
C ASP A 51 13.15 8.32 -15.83
N THR A 52 12.98 7.53 -16.90
CA THR A 52 12.13 6.34 -16.89
C THR A 52 12.57 5.31 -15.87
N GLU A 53 13.88 5.08 -15.70
CA GLU A 53 14.38 4.06 -14.78
C GLU A 53 14.08 4.44 -13.32
N ALA A 54 14.43 5.66 -12.89
CA ALA A 54 14.13 6.11 -11.54
C ALA A 54 12.62 6.18 -11.26
N ALA A 55 11.83 6.57 -12.27
CA ALA A 55 10.37 6.58 -12.19
C ALA A 55 9.81 5.17 -11.94
N LEU A 56 10.23 4.18 -12.72
CA LEU A 56 9.78 2.79 -12.57
C LEU A 56 10.21 2.21 -11.22
N GLU A 57 11.44 2.47 -10.76
CA GLU A 57 11.89 2.01 -9.44
C GLU A 57 11.06 2.62 -8.30
N SER A 58 10.73 3.91 -8.39
CA SER A 58 9.89 4.59 -7.41
C SER A 58 8.45 4.05 -7.42
N LEU A 59 7.86 3.82 -8.60
CA LEU A 59 6.52 3.24 -8.74
C LEU A 59 6.47 1.81 -8.17
N GLN A 60 7.47 0.98 -8.50
CA GLN A 60 7.56 -0.38 -7.97
C GLN A 60 7.68 -0.37 -6.45
N PHE A 61 8.54 0.48 -5.90
CA PHE A 61 8.80 0.53 -4.46
C PHE A 61 7.56 0.94 -3.66
N GLU A 62 6.86 2.00 -4.09
CA GLU A 62 5.62 2.41 -3.42
C GLU A 62 4.51 1.38 -3.62
N ALA A 63 4.41 0.83 -4.84
CA ALA A 63 3.64 -0.34 -5.24
C ALA A 63 3.67 -1.47 -4.19
N HIS A 64 4.86 -2.04 -4.08
CA HIS A 64 5.22 -3.13 -3.19
C HIS A 64 4.91 -2.80 -1.73
N ARG A 65 5.27 -1.59 -1.28
CA ARG A 65 5.10 -1.20 0.11
C ARG A 65 3.62 -1.04 0.48
N ILE A 66 2.79 -0.58 -0.44
CA ILE A 66 1.35 -0.46 -0.24
C ILE A 66 0.72 -1.85 -0.19
N CYS A 67 0.98 -2.72 -1.17
CA CYS A 67 0.39 -4.07 -1.18
C CYS A 67 0.83 -4.92 0.02
N GLY A 68 2.07 -4.72 0.52
CA GLY A 68 2.58 -5.45 1.68
C GLY A 68 1.87 -5.14 3.00
N VAL A 69 1.14 -4.03 3.07
CA VAL A 69 0.49 -3.57 4.31
C VAL A 69 -1.04 -3.52 4.17
N ALA A 70 -1.56 -3.04 3.05
CA ALA A 70 -2.98 -2.75 2.86
C ALA A 70 -3.91 -3.95 3.14
N GLY A 71 -3.58 -5.14 2.64
CA GLY A 71 -4.41 -6.34 2.87
C GLY A 71 -4.49 -6.76 4.35
N SER A 72 -3.41 -6.55 5.12
CA SER A 72 -3.43 -6.84 6.57
C SER A 72 -4.28 -5.86 7.37
N LEU A 73 -4.66 -4.72 6.77
CA LEU A 73 -5.46 -3.67 7.37
C LEU A 73 -6.93 -3.67 6.89
N GLY A 74 -7.31 -4.66 6.06
CA GLY A 74 -8.65 -4.77 5.48
C GLY A 74 -8.90 -3.80 4.32
N LEU A 75 -7.84 -3.33 3.65
CA LEU A 75 -7.91 -2.52 2.43
C LEU A 75 -7.58 -3.42 1.23
N ASP A 76 -8.44 -4.40 0.98
CA ASP A 76 -8.18 -5.48 0.02
C ASP A 76 -8.10 -4.98 -1.42
N ASP A 77 -8.96 -4.04 -1.79
CA ASP A 77 -8.96 -3.36 -3.08
C ASP A 77 -7.66 -2.60 -3.34
N VAL A 78 -7.20 -1.80 -2.36
CA VAL A 78 -5.92 -1.09 -2.42
C VAL A 78 -4.76 -2.08 -2.56
N SER A 79 -4.81 -3.18 -1.81
CA SER A 79 -3.78 -4.22 -1.86
C SER A 79 -3.68 -4.88 -3.24
N VAL A 80 -4.84 -5.23 -3.83
CA VAL A 80 -4.93 -5.86 -5.15
C VAL A 80 -4.44 -4.91 -6.24
N GLU A 81 -4.89 -3.65 -6.22
CA GLU A 81 -4.50 -2.68 -7.24
C GLU A 81 -3.02 -2.32 -7.16
N ALA A 82 -2.47 -2.18 -5.94
CA ALA A 82 -1.05 -1.97 -5.71
C ALA A 82 -0.20 -3.15 -6.21
N ARG A 83 -0.64 -4.40 -5.94
CA ARG A 83 0.05 -5.59 -6.45
C ARG A 83 0.08 -5.60 -7.99
N ALA A 84 -1.06 -5.34 -8.62
CA ALA A 84 -1.11 -5.35 -10.07
C ALA A 84 -0.29 -4.21 -10.70
N LEU A 85 -0.21 -3.02 -10.07
CA LEU A 85 0.72 -1.98 -10.50
C LEU A 85 2.19 -2.40 -10.33
N GLU A 86 2.54 -3.03 -9.21
CA GLU A 86 3.87 -3.59 -8.98
C GLU A 86 4.25 -4.60 -10.08
N ASP A 87 3.35 -5.54 -10.37
CA ASP A 87 3.55 -6.57 -11.40
C ASP A 87 3.71 -5.94 -12.79
N ASP A 88 2.85 -4.99 -13.16
CA ASP A 88 2.93 -4.27 -14.44
C ASP A 88 4.29 -3.58 -14.60
N VAL A 89 4.77 -2.90 -13.55
CA VAL A 89 6.08 -2.23 -13.56
C VAL A 89 7.23 -3.23 -13.65
N MET A 90 7.13 -4.39 -12.99
CA MET A 90 8.15 -5.44 -13.04
C MET A 90 8.28 -6.10 -14.42
N GLN A 91 7.22 -6.11 -15.22
CA GLN A 91 7.27 -6.65 -16.59
C GLN A 91 7.84 -5.67 -17.62
N ILE A 92 7.99 -4.40 -17.27
CA ILE A 92 8.57 -3.40 -18.18
C ILE A 92 10.07 -3.62 -18.28
N GLU A 93 10.56 -3.83 -19.51
CA GLU A 93 12.01 -3.83 -19.76
C GLU A 93 12.60 -2.46 -19.38
N ARG A 94 13.80 -2.45 -18.76
CA ARG A 94 14.55 -1.24 -18.41
C ARG A 94 15.13 -0.53 -19.65
N LYS A 95 14.25 -0.13 -20.55
CA LYS A 95 14.49 0.62 -21.79
C LYS A 95 13.49 1.77 -21.84
N PRO A 96 13.73 2.79 -22.66
CA PRO A 96 12.75 3.83 -22.91
C PRO A 96 11.41 3.20 -23.32
N LEU A 97 10.34 3.59 -22.62
CA LEU A 97 8.99 3.12 -22.90
C LEU A 97 8.54 3.60 -24.27
N SER A 98 7.79 2.75 -24.99
CA SER A 98 7.03 3.24 -26.15
C SER A 98 5.95 4.22 -25.67
N THR A 99 5.53 5.14 -26.54
CA THR A 99 4.45 6.09 -26.21
C THR A 99 3.17 5.39 -25.77
N GLU A 100 2.84 4.25 -26.37
CA GLU A 100 1.68 3.44 -26.00
C GLU A 100 1.83 2.80 -24.61
N ALA A 101 3.00 2.21 -24.32
CA ALA A 101 3.26 1.62 -23.01
C ALA A 101 3.29 2.69 -21.90
N GLN A 102 3.85 3.86 -22.18
CA GLN A 102 3.85 4.99 -21.26
C GLN A 102 2.42 5.49 -20.99
N ALA A 103 1.58 5.62 -22.04
CA ALA A 103 0.19 6.03 -21.87
C ALA A 103 -0.63 5.00 -21.06
N ALA A 104 -0.41 3.70 -21.31
CA ALA A 104 -1.07 2.63 -20.56
C ALA A 104 -0.67 2.63 -19.08
N LEU A 105 0.64 2.76 -18.80
CA LEU A 105 1.14 2.86 -17.42
C LEU A 105 0.61 4.11 -16.72
N ASN A 106 0.60 5.26 -17.40
CA ASN A 106 0.02 6.49 -16.85
C ASN A 106 -1.44 6.32 -16.46
N ALA A 107 -2.25 5.71 -17.34
CA ALA A 107 -3.66 5.45 -17.04
C ALA A 107 -3.84 4.45 -15.88
N ARG A 108 -2.92 3.48 -15.74
CA ARG A 108 -2.91 2.54 -14.61
C ARG A 108 -2.60 3.25 -13.30
N VAL A 109 -1.57 4.11 -13.28
CA VAL A 109 -1.19 4.89 -12.10
C VAL A 109 -2.30 5.84 -11.69
N GLU A 110 -2.95 6.54 -12.63
CA GLU A 110 -4.08 7.44 -12.31
C GLU A 110 -5.21 6.69 -11.60
N ARG A 111 -5.66 5.55 -12.14
CA ARG A 111 -6.71 4.75 -11.49
C ARG A 111 -6.32 4.30 -10.08
N PHE A 112 -5.04 4.03 -9.86
CA PHE A 112 -4.55 3.66 -8.54
C PHE A 112 -4.52 4.86 -7.59
N LEU A 113 -4.13 6.05 -8.07
CA LEU A 113 -4.17 7.29 -7.29
C LEU A 113 -5.60 7.64 -6.89
N ASP A 114 -6.55 7.60 -7.83
CA ASP A 114 -7.98 7.84 -7.58
C ASP A 114 -8.48 6.92 -6.44
N LEU A 115 -8.12 5.63 -6.48
CA LEU A 115 -8.47 4.68 -5.41
C LEU A 115 -7.86 5.07 -4.05
N LEU A 116 -6.60 5.49 -4.02
CA LEU A 116 -5.96 5.93 -2.77
C LEU A 116 -6.63 7.19 -2.20
N GLU A 117 -7.06 8.11 -3.06
CA GLU A 117 -7.76 9.34 -2.70
C GLU A 117 -9.18 9.09 -2.16
N ASP A 118 -9.90 8.12 -2.72
CA ASP A 118 -11.20 7.68 -2.20
C ASP A 118 -11.06 7.19 -0.75
N HIS A 119 -10.04 6.36 -0.48
CA HIS A 119 -9.76 5.84 0.87
C HIS A 119 -9.26 6.90 1.86
N LEU A 120 -8.75 8.04 1.40
CA LEU A 120 -8.41 9.19 2.25
C LEU A 120 -9.66 9.99 2.65
N THR A 121 -10.67 10.04 1.78
CA THR A 121 -11.89 10.82 1.98
C THR A 121 -12.90 10.11 2.89
N GLU A 122 -12.81 8.78 3.00
CA GLU A 122 -13.68 7.96 3.86
C GLU A 122 -13.30 7.90 5.35
N ILE A 123 -12.23 8.60 5.76
CA ILE A 123 -11.68 8.62 7.14
C ILE A 123 -12.14 9.86 7.90
#